data_AF-A0A3S2Z6K3-F1
#
_entry.id   AF-A0A3S2Z6K3-F1
#
_cell.length_a   1.000
_cell.length_b   1.000
_cell.length_c   1.000
_cell.angle_alpha   90.00
_cell.angle_beta   90.00
_cell.angle_gamma   90.00
#
_symmetry.space_group_name_H-M   'P 1'
#
loop_
_entity.id
_entity.type
_entity.pdbx_description
1 polymer ?
#
loop_
_entity_poly.entity_id
_entity_poly.type
_entity_poly.pdbx_seq_one_letter_code
_entity_poly.pdbx_strand_id
1 'polypeptide(L)'
;MSDGEDGYRAVRTLLFMDVMEYTRLLVEDERGTISRWRGFVDYVENAVLPRYSGRIVHSLGDGLLLDFDDVRMGVEAALFLQQVIAGFNQGHPESSHFFLRMGMEVSTFEVDGRDVYGRGAMLGARLMSMAGPGECVVSGTIHKQLAPTEDLEIADLGLCYLKHLATPVRAYRVGPPGAKPVVDVSRLSSRLVPSIAVVPFETRQRDGSSLAVGDIVAEEIIYAISRTRQMDVISRLSTRVFRNTDWTPRDLAEQLNVDYVLAGQYRTDGDTITLESELVEAGAERVVWAQRLELRMQDVLQGDGEAIGRIVADLSNSILSHELMRARTFPLPNLQSYSLLLAGVNLLHSPSLEDFMRAHEMLETVAKRVTRQSVPRAWLAKWHVMRTHQGWSTDVDEDSRMARENCKQALDSDPTSSLALAIDGLVHTHVLHDLDTAYDRYQEAVHSNPNDPIAWLLKGALHAFRDEGDLAVGHTQRALSLSPLDPHRYYFESLAATAFLAARRYDMSLVFAQRSLRNNPAHTSTLRAKLISELNLGYERRAARTAEELLRLEPGFTVSGWKQRSPSAAFPIGSEWADALKGAGLPD
;
A
#
# COMPACT_ATOMS: atom_id res chain seq x y z
N MET A 1 54.72 -12.62 -20.12
CA MET A 1 54.01 -11.38 -20.49
C MET A 1 52.55 -11.66 -20.23
N SER A 2 52.01 -11.10 -19.15
CA SER A 2 50.60 -11.22 -18.80
C SER A 2 49.83 -10.23 -19.66
N ASP A 3 49.02 -10.72 -20.58
CA ASP A 3 48.00 -9.88 -21.22
C ASP A 3 46.98 -9.50 -20.15
N GLY A 4 46.87 -8.19 -19.90
CA GLY A 4 45.85 -7.65 -19.02
C GLY A 4 44.48 -7.79 -19.68
N GLU A 5 43.55 -8.44 -18.98
CA GLU A 5 42.11 -8.27 -19.24
C GLU A 5 41.73 -6.84 -18.81
N ASP A 6 42.00 -5.86 -19.67
CA ASP A 6 41.47 -4.51 -19.52
C ASP A 6 39.98 -4.55 -19.86
N GLY A 7 39.12 -4.37 -18.84
CA GLY A 7 37.68 -4.28 -19.02
C GLY A 7 37.31 -3.20 -20.04
N TYR A 8 36.38 -3.51 -20.95
CA TYR A 8 35.95 -2.59 -22.00
C TYR A 8 34.53 -2.07 -21.74
N ARG A 9 34.25 -0.86 -22.23
CA ARG A 9 32.90 -0.28 -22.21
C ARG A 9 32.22 -0.45 -23.55
N ALA A 10 31.11 -1.18 -23.56
CA ALA A 10 30.28 -1.37 -24.74
C ALA A 10 28.79 -1.20 -24.40
N VAL A 11 28.01 -0.75 -25.38
CA VAL A 11 26.55 -0.83 -25.30
C VAL A 11 26.17 -2.28 -25.59
N ARG A 12 25.52 -2.94 -24.64
CA ARG A 12 25.04 -4.32 -24.78
C ARG A 12 23.57 -4.39 -24.38
N THR A 13 22.92 -5.48 -24.72
CA THR A 13 21.60 -5.85 -24.19
C THR A 13 21.79 -7.03 -23.25
N LEU A 14 21.49 -6.83 -21.97
CA LEU A 14 21.60 -7.89 -20.96
C LEU A 14 20.22 -8.45 -20.62
N LEU A 15 20.12 -9.77 -20.63
CA LEU A 15 18.96 -10.51 -20.16
C LEU A 15 19.34 -11.23 -18.87
N PHE A 16 18.59 -10.91 -17.82
CA PHE A 16 18.61 -11.60 -16.54
C PHE A 16 17.46 -12.58 -16.53
N MET A 17 17.73 -13.82 -16.14
CA MET A 17 16.68 -14.82 -15.95
C MET A 17 16.96 -15.74 -14.79
N ASP A 18 15.90 -16.23 -14.16
CA ASP A 18 15.94 -17.32 -13.20
C ASP A 18 14.69 -18.20 -13.30
N VAL A 19 14.71 -19.32 -12.57
CA VAL A 19 13.59 -20.24 -12.47
C VAL A 19 12.74 -19.88 -11.24
N MET A 20 11.46 -19.61 -11.46
CA MET A 20 10.51 -19.37 -10.37
C MET A 20 10.40 -20.60 -9.45
N GLU A 21 10.46 -20.36 -8.13
CA GLU A 21 10.38 -21.39 -7.08
C GLU A 21 11.46 -22.51 -7.19
N TYR A 22 12.63 -22.24 -7.76
CA TYR A 22 13.68 -23.24 -7.93
C TYR A 22 14.05 -24.00 -6.64
N THR A 23 14.12 -23.30 -5.50
CA THR A 23 14.39 -23.92 -4.19
C THR A 23 13.32 -24.95 -3.81
N ARG A 24 12.03 -24.70 -4.08
CA ARG A 24 10.96 -25.67 -3.83
C ARG A 24 11.18 -26.92 -4.68
N LEU A 25 11.50 -26.74 -5.96
CA LEU A 25 11.74 -27.84 -6.90
C LEU A 25 12.96 -28.68 -6.49
N LEU A 26 14.00 -28.06 -5.92
CA LEU A 26 15.13 -28.79 -5.34
C LEU A 26 14.74 -29.63 -4.13
N VAL A 27 13.86 -29.11 -3.26
CA VAL A 27 13.39 -29.86 -2.07
C VAL A 27 12.54 -31.07 -2.48
N GLU A 28 11.72 -30.93 -3.53
CA GLU A 28 10.87 -32.01 -4.03
C GLU A 28 11.65 -33.09 -4.79
N ASP A 29 12.57 -32.70 -5.67
CA ASP A 29 13.42 -33.61 -6.45
C ASP A 29 14.75 -32.94 -6.80
N GLU A 30 15.71 -33.01 -5.88
CA GLU A 30 17.03 -32.39 -6.03
C GLU A 30 17.74 -32.86 -7.29
N ARG A 31 17.81 -34.18 -7.52
CA ARG A 31 18.58 -34.76 -8.64
C ARG A 31 17.92 -34.47 -9.98
N GLY A 32 16.60 -34.64 -10.09
CA GLY A 32 15.86 -34.38 -11.32
C GLY A 32 15.88 -32.90 -11.68
N THR A 33 15.68 -32.01 -10.69
CA THR A 33 15.74 -30.56 -10.88
C THR A 33 17.11 -30.11 -11.37
N ILE A 34 18.20 -30.54 -10.72
CA ILE A 34 19.57 -30.20 -11.13
C ILE A 34 19.87 -30.73 -12.53
N SER A 35 19.52 -31.99 -12.82
CA SER A 35 19.79 -32.61 -14.13
C SER A 35 19.05 -31.90 -15.25
N ARG A 36 17.78 -31.54 -15.03
CA ARG A 36 16.94 -30.88 -16.02
C ARG A 36 17.39 -29.44 -16.26
N TRP A 37 17.74 -28.72 -15.19
CA TRP A 37 18.26 -27.36 -15.31
C TRP A 37 19.61 -27.33 -16.05
N ARG A 38 20.53 -28.24 -15.73
CA ARG A 38 21.79 -28.39 -16.49
C ARG A 38 21.54 -28.69 -17.95
N GLY A 39 20.63 -29.62 -18.27
CA GLY A 39 20.27 -29.92 -19.64
C GLY A 39 19.68 -28.72 -20.39
N PHE A 40 18.88 -27.89 -19.70
CA PHE A 40 18.39 -26.63 -20.27
C PHE A 40 19.53 -25.66 -20.54
N VAL A 41 20.41 -25.41 -19.56
CA VAL A 41 21.57 -24.49 -19.70
C VAL A 41 22.49 -24.95 -20.83
N ASP A 42 22.81 -26.24 -20.92
CA ASP A 42 23.62 -26.82 -21.99
C ASP A 42 22.98 -26.60 -23.37
N TYR A 43 21.65 -26.75 -23.47
CA TYR A 43 20.93 -26.47 -24.71
C TYR A 43 20.93 -24.98 -25.07
N VAL A 44 20.77 -24.10 -24.07
CA VAL A 44 20.84 -22.65 -24.27
C VAL A 44 22.21 -22.25 -24.83
N GLU A 45 23.29 -22.72 -24.21
CA GLU A 45 24.66 -22.40 -24.62
C GLU A 45 24.99 -22.90 -26.03
N ASN A 46 24.61 -24.13 -26.36
CA ASN A 46 25.06 -24.79 -27.58
C ASN A 46 24.10 -24.63 -28.77
N ALA A 47 22.81 -24.37 -28.54
CA ALA A 47 21.80 -24.33 -29.60
C ALA A 47 21.08 -22.97 -29.72
N VAL A 48 20.78 -22.31 -28.60
CA VAL A 48 19.99 -21.06 -28.62
C VAL A 48 20.89 -19.86 -28.90
N LEU A 49 21.90 -19.64 -28.07
CA LEU A 49 22.72 -18.42 -28.11
C LEU A 49 23.47 -18.22 -29.43
N PRO A 50 24.04 -19.25 -30.10
CA PRO A 50 24.67 -19.09 -31.41
C PRO A 50 23.71 -18.56 -32.50
N ARG A 51 22.40 -18.87 -32.41
CA ARG A 51 21.40 -18.42 -33.38
C ARG A 51 21.08 -16.93 -33.25
N TYR A 52 21.16 -16.39 -32.04
CA TYR A 52 20.81 -15.00 -31.72
C TYR A 52 22.04 -14.13 -31.44
N SER A 53 23.23 -14.60 -31.83
CA SER A 53 24.51 -13.91 -31.57
C SER A 53 24.68 -13.51 -30.09
N GLY A 54 24.21 -14.37 -29.18
CA GLY A 54 24.30 -14.17 -27.75
C GLY A 54 25.41 -14.97 -27.10
N ARG A 55 25.71 -14.67 -25.83
CA ARG A 55 26.64 -15.45 -24.99
C ARG A 55 26.19 -15.45 -23.54
N ILE A 56 26.60 -16.48 -22.79
CA ILE A 56 26.47 -16.50 -21.32
C ILE A 56 27.59 -15.64 -20.75
N VAL A 57 27.23 -14.65 -19.94
CA VAL A 57 28.21 -13.89 -19.15
C VAL A 57 28.45 -14.57 -17.81
N HIS A 58 27.37 -14.96 -17.14
CA HIS A 58 27.46 -15.59 -15.83
C HIS A 58 26.29 -16.56 -15.59
N SER A 59 26.56 -17.60 -14.78
CA SER A 59 25.57 -18.58 -14.32
C SER A 59 25.54 -18.55 -12.80
N LEU A 60 24.35 -18.30 -12.23
CA LEU A 60 24.10 -18.02 -10.82
C LEU A 60 23.25 -19.13 -10.20
N GLY A 61 23.70 -20.39 -10.27
CA GLY A 61 22.92 -21.51 -9.74
C GLY A 61 21.66 -21.77 -10.56
N ASP A 62 20.56 -21.09 -10.24
CA ASP A 62 19.24 -21.16 -10.89
C ASP A 62 18.96 -20.02 -11.89
N GLY A 63 19.90 -19.08 -12.01
CA GLY A 63 19.80 -17.96 -12.95
C GLY A 63 20.91 -17.92 -14.00
N LEU A 64 20.62 -17.24 -15.11
CA LEU A 64 21.58 -16.94 -16.17
C LEU A 64 21.58 -15.43 -16.47
N LEU A 65 22.78 -14.91 -16.74
CA LEU A 65 23.00 -13.58 -17.30
C LEU A 65 23.50 -13.75 -18.73
N LEU A 66 22.68 -13.32 -19.69
CA LEU A 66 22.96 -13.42 -21.12
C LEU A 66 23.23 -12.03 -21.70
N ASP A 67 24.15 -11.98 -22.67
CA ASP A 67 24.56 -10.76 -23.39
C ASP A 67 24.26 -10.91 -24.88
N PHE A 68 23.67 -9.87 -25.45
CA PHE A 68 23.40 -9.72 -26.88
C PHE A 68 23.91 -8.37 -27.39
N ASP A 69 24.42 -8.36 -28.62
CA ASP A 69 24.83 -7.13 -29.32
C ASP A 69 23.64 -6.28 -29.78
N ASP A 70 22.44 -6.87 -29.88
CA ASP A 70 21.24 -6.23 -30.43
C ASP A 70 20.01 -6.47 -29.53
N VAL A 71 19.18 -5.43 -29.38
CA VAL A 71 17.97 -5.47 -28.54
C VAL A 71 16.94 -6.46 -29.05
N ARG A 72 16.74 -6.51 -30.38
CA ARG A 72 15.73 -7.39 -30.98
C ARG A 72 16.17 -8.85 -30.88
N MET A 73 17.44 -9.15 -31.13
CA MET A 73 17.98 -10.50 -30.92
C MET A 73 17.81 -10.97 -29.46
N GLY A 74 18.05 -10.09 -28.49
CA GLY A 74 17.81 -10.39 -27.08
C GLY A 74 16.35 -10.71 -26.77
N VAL A 75 15.41 -9.91 -27.29
CA VAL A 75 13.96 -10.14 -27.08
C VAL A 75 13.50 -11.42 -27.77
N GLU A 76 13.91 -11.68 -29.01
CA GLU A 76 13.56 -12.91 -29.73
C GLU A 76 14.14 -14.15 -29.05
N ALA A 77 15.37 -14.07 -28.54
CA ALA A 77 15.96 -15.12 -27.73
C ALA A 77 15.15 -15.35 -26.45
N ALA A 78 14.73 -14.29 -25.74
CA ALA A 78 13.90 -14.40 -24.54
C ALA A 78 12.59 -15.16 -24.81
N LEU A 79 11.90 -14.81 -25.90
CA LEU A 79 10.65 -15.49 -26.28
C LEU A 79 10.89 -16.95 -26.66
N PHE A 80 11.99 -17.23 -27.36
CA PHE A 80 12.35 -18.61 -27.71
C PHE A 80 12.72 -19.44 -26.48
N LEU A 81 13.41 -18.86 -25.49
CA LEU A 81 13.73 -19.52 -24.23
C LEU A 81 12.48 -19.95 -23.46
N GLN A 82 11.41 -19.14 -23.48
CA GLN A 82 10.11 -19.55 -22.90
C GLN A 82 9.51 -20.78 -23.60
N GLN A 83 9.70 -20.91 -24.91
CA GLN A 83 9.24 -22.10 -25.65
C GLN A 83 10.11 -23.32 -25.36
N VAL A 84 11.43 -23.13 -25.29
CA VAL A 84 12.39 -24.19 -24.99
C VAL A 84 12.12 -24.76 -23.59
N ILE A 85 11.98 -23.93 -22.55
CA ILE A 85 11.74 -24.41 -21.19
C ILE A 85 10.42 -25.18 -21.07
N ALA A 86 9.38 -24.79 -21.84
CA ALA A 86 8.12 -25.53 -21.90
C ALA A 86 8.31 -26.94 -22.50
N GLY A 87 9.26 -27.12 -23.43
CA GLY A 87 9.67 -28.44 -23.91
C GLY A 87 10.29 -29.31 -22.80
N PHE A 88 11.12 -28.71 -21.94
CA PHE A 88 11.71 -29.38 -20.76
C PHE A 88 10.68 -29.72 -19.68
N ASN A 89 9.49 -29.12 -19.71
CA ASN A 89 8.38 -29.46 -18.81
C ASN A 89 7.56 -30.66 -19.30
N GLN A 90 7.70 -31.08 -20.55
CA GLN A 90 6.94 -32.21 -21.10
C GLN A 90 7.25 -33.51 -20.36
N GLY A 91 6.21 -34.24 -19.96
CA GLY A 91 6.35 -35.49 -19.21
C GLY A 91 6.51 -35.31 -17.70
N HIS A 92 6.47 -34.07 -17.19
CA HIS A 92 6.48 -33.77 -15.76
C HIS A 92 5.10 -33.25 -15.28
N PRO A 93 4.72 -33.50 -14.01
CA PRO A 93 3.51 -32.93 -13.43
C PRO A 93 3.61 -31.40 -13.37
N GLU A 94 2.48 -30.70 -13.46
CA GLU A 94 2.41 -29.22 -13.47
C GLU A 94 3.09 -28.58 -12.27
N SER A 95 3.02 -29.22 -11.09
CA SER A 95 3.69 -28.77 -9.86
C SER A 95 5.22 -28.72 -9.98
N SER A 96 5.80 -29.47 -10.92
CA SER A 96 7.24 -29.57 -11.12
C SER A 96 7.72 -28.87 -12.41
N HIS A 97 6.87 -28.05 -13.04
CA HIS A 97 7.23 -27.28 -14.23
C HIS A 97 8.16 -26.11 -13.90
N PHE A 98 9.16 -25.89 -14.75
CA PHE A 98 10.00 -24.70 -14.73
C PHE A 98 9.29 -23.55 -15.46
N PHE A 99 9.22 -22.41 -14.78
CA PHE A 99 8.78 -21.16 -15.37
C PHE A 99 9.91 -20.14 -15.26
N LEU A 100 10.35 -19.62 -16.40
CA LEU A 100 11.35 -18.56 -16.43
C LEU A 100 10.68 -17.22 -16.20
N ARG A 101 11.28 -16.39 -15.37
CA ARG A 101 11.01 -14.95 -15.38
C ARG A 101 12.24 -14.21 -15.90
N MET A 102 12.03 -13.16 -16.67
CA MET A 102 13.11 -12.48 -17.38
C MET A 102 13.03 -10.96 -17.24
N GLY A 103 14.20 -10.33 -17.14
CA GLY A 103 14.37 -8.89 -17.13
C GLY A 103 15.44 -8.47 -18.11
N MET A 104 15.19 -7.43 -18.90
CA MET A 104 16.15 -6.98 -19.91
C MET A 104 16.44 -5.49 -19.80
N GLU A 105 17.72 -5.13 -19.92
CA GLU A 105 18.17 -3.74 -20.01
C GLU A 105 19.25 -3.56 -21.06
N VAL A 106 19.17 -2.44 -21.79
CA VAL A 106 20.20 -2.00 -22.75
C VAL A 106 20.90 -0.76 -22.18
N SER A 107 22.21 -0.88 -21.94
CA SER A 107 22.99 0.23 -21.40
C SER A 107 24.47 0.10 -21.77
N THR A 108 25.27 1.11 -21.44
CA THR A 108 26.73 0.99 -21.48
C THR A 108 27.20 0.25 -20.24
N PHE A 109 27.82 -0.90 -20.43
CA PHE A 109 28.32 -1.75 -19.35
C PHE A 109 29.84 -1.75 -19.31
N GLU A 110 30.39 -1.95 -18.12
CA GLU A 110 31.79 -2.31 -17.92
C GLU A 110 31.84 -3.83 -17.76
N VAL A 111 32.41 -4.50 -18.77
CA VAL A 111 32.52 -5.95 -18.82
C VAL A 111 33.96 -6.31 -18.48
N ASP A 112 34.14 -6.93 -17.33
CA ASP A 112 35.34 -7.72 -17.02
C ASP A 112 35.00 -9.16 -17.38
N GLY A 113 35.94 -9.99 -17.85
CA GLY A 113 35.70 -11.28 -18.53
C GLY A 113 34.84 -12.33 -17.79
N ARG A 114 34.31 -12.01 -16.60
CA ARG A 114 33.48 -12.86 -15.73
C ARG A 114 32.23 -12.19 -15.16
N ASP A 115 32.06 -10.86 -15.24
CA ASP A 115 30.95 -10.14 -14.60
C ASP A 115 30.61 -8.81 -15.28
N VAL A 116 29.38 -8.34 -15.05
CA VAL A 116 28.89 -7.04 -15.54
C VAL A 116 28.60 -6.10 -14.39
N TYR A 117 29.25 -4.92 -14.41
CA TYR A 117 29.06 -3.89 -13.39
C TYR A 117 28.38 -2.65 -13.95
N GLY A 118 27.55 -2.02 -13.10
CA GLY A 118 26.98 -0.71 -13.37
C GLY A 118 25.48 -0.60 -13.10
N ARG A 119 24.98 0.64 -13.22
CA ARG A 119 23.58 1.00 -12.95
C ARG A 119 22.59 0.23 -13.83
N GLY A 120 22.96 -0.08 -15.08
CA GLY A 120 22.13 -0.87 -15.99
C GLY A 120 21.98 -2.34 -15.57
N ALA A 121 23.03 -2.95 -14.99
CA ALA A 121 22.97 -4.34 -14.55
C ALA A 121 22.02 -4.48 -13.34
N MET A 122 22.12 -3.51 -12.42
CA MET A 122 21.16 -3.37 -11.33
C MET A 122 19.72 -3.20 -11.83
N LEU A 123 19.52 -2.38 -12.87
CA LEU A 123 18.18 -2.17 -13.44
C LEU A 123 17.64 -3.46 -14.09
N GLY A 124 18.41 -4.16 -14.91
CA GLY A 124 17.98 -5.41 -15.55
C GLY A 124 17.54 -6.48 -14.54
N ALA A 125 18.33 -6.69 -13.49
CA ALA A 125 17.96 -7.61 -12.40
C ALA A 125 16.68 -7.18 -11.67
N ARG A 126 16.43 -5.87 -11.54
CA ARG A 126 15.21 -5.33 -10.92
C ARG A 126 13.99 -5.47 -11.83
N LEU A 127 14.15 -5.30 -13.13
CA LEU A 127 13.10 -5.58 -14.11
C LEU A 127 12.73 -7.07 -14.08
N MET A 128 13.71 -7.98 -13.97
CA MET A 128 13.46 -9.41 -13.81
C MET A 128 12.64 -9.70 -12.56
N SER A 129 12.93 -9.03 -11.43
CA SER A 129 12.17 -9.22 -10.19
C SER A 129 10.70 -8.80 -10.27
N MET A 130 10.32 -8.04 -11.31
CA MET A 130 8.92 -7.69 -11.57
C MET A 130 8.19 -8.71 -12.46
N ALA A 131 8.92 -9.54 -13.19
CA ALA A 131 8.36 -10.49 -14.15
C ALA A 131 7.73 -11.68 -13.41
N GLY A 132 6.50 -12.04 -13.80
CA GLY A 132 5.83 -13.25 -13.38
C GLY A 132 6.31 -14.51 -14.11
N PRO A 133 5.73 -15.69 -13.80
CA PRO A 133 6.04 -16.94 -14.48
C PRO A 133 5.78 -16.82 -15.99
N GLY A 134 6.79 -17.06 -16.82
CA GLY A 134 6.67 -16.98 -18.27
C GLY A 134 6.78 -15.55 -18.84
N GLU A 135 7.08 -14.54 -18.01
CA GLU A 135 7.11 -13.14 -18.45
C GLU A 135 8.54 -12.63 -18.71
N CYS A 136 8.66 -11.69 -19.64
CA CYS A 136 9.86 -10.89 -19.88
C CYS A 136 9.53 -9.40 -19.72
N VAL A 137 10.22 -8.71 -18.82
CA VAL A 137 10.04 -7.29 -18.54
C VAL A 137 11.26 -6.51 -19.01
N VAL A 138 11.03 -5.45 -19.77
CA VAL A 138 12.07 -4.62 -20.39
C VAL A 138 11.92 -3.16 -19.98
N SER A 139 13.00 -2.39 -20.04
CA SER A 139 12.95 -0.96 -19.77
C SER A 139 12.30 -0.16 -20.89
N GLY A 140 11.94 1.09 -20.59
CA GLY A 140 11.52 2.05 -21.61
C GLY A 140 12.59 2.37 -22.67
N THR A 141 13.88 2.11 -22.40
CA THR A 141 14.94 2.27 -23.39
C THR A 141 14.85 1.17 -24.44
N ILE A 142 14.68 -0.08 -24.00
CA ILE A 142 14.47 -1.22 -24.90
C ILE A 142 13.19 -1.03 -25.70
N HIS A 143 12.08 -0.66 -25.05
CA HIS A 143 10.81 -0.43 -25.73
C HIS A 143 10.93 0.57 -26.89
N LYS A 144 11.68 1.67 -26.71
CA LYS A 144 11.90 2.67 -27.77
C LYS A 144 12.71 2.13 -28.96
N GLN A 145 13.56 1.12 -28.75
CA GLN A 145 14.36 0.50 -29.80
C GLN A 145 13.62 -0.66 -30.51
N LEU A 146 12.53 -1.16 -29.92
CA LEU A 146 11.68 -2.15 -30.55
C LEU A 146 10.73 -1.48 -31.54
N ALA A 147 10.93 -1.74 -32.84
CA ALA A 147 9.98 -1.35 -33.87
C ALA A 147 8.62 -2.07 -33.66
N PRO A 148 7.47 -1.41 -33.89
CA PRO A 148 6.17 -2.08 -33.86
C PRO A 148 6.12 -3.19 -34.92
N THR A 149 5.81 -4.42 -34.51
CA THR A 149 5.73 -5.61 -35.38
C THR A 149 4.54 -6.46 -34.98
N GLU A 150 3.95 -7.19 -35.93
CA GLU A 150 2.79 -8.08 -35.68
C GLU A 150 3.15 -9.29 -34.79
N ASP A 151 4.44 -9.62 -34.68
CA ASP A 151 4.93 -10.80 -33.96
C ASP A 151 5.24 -10.54 -32.47
N LEU A 152 4.96 -9.34 -31.95
CA LEU A 152 5.32 -8.95 -30.58
C LEU A 152 4.21 -8.13 -29.93
N GLU A 153 3.71 -8.60 -28.78
CA GLU A 153 2.83 -7.83 -27.91
C GLU A 153 3.66 -7.13 -26.83
N ILE A 154 3.48 -5.82 -26.71
CA ILE A 154 4.14 -4.99 -25.71
C ILE A 154 3.06 -4.38 -24.81
N ALA A 155 3.05 -4.75 -23.53
CA ALA A 155 2.15 -4.18 -22.54
C ALA A 155 2.91 -3.18 -21.65
N ASP A 156 2.42 -1.93 -21.61
CA ASP A 156 2.98 -0.90 -20.72
C ASP A 156 2.62 -1.21 -19.27
N LEU A 157 3.64 -1.34 -18.42
CA LEU A 157 3.48 -1.57 -16.97
C LEU A 157 3.45 -0.26 -16.17
N GLY A 158 3.63 0.88 -16.84
CA GLY A 158 3.70 2.20 -16.23
C GLY A 158 5.02 2.47 -15.51
N LEU A 159 5.02 3.51 -14.69
CA LEU A 159 6.16 3.90 -13.86
C LEU A 159 6.32 2.94 -12.67
N CYS A 160 7.52 2.38 -12.54
CA CYS A 160 7.87 1.37 -11.54
C CYS A 160 9.00 1.88 -10.64
N TYR A 161 8.77 1.88 -9.32
CA TYR A 161 9.75 2.34 -8.33
C TYR A 161 10.57 1.16 -7.84
N LEU A 162 11.79 1.08 -8.35
CA LEU A 162 12.68 -0.04 -8.09
C LEU A 162 13.58 0.28 -6.89
N LYS A 163 13.84 -0.73 -6.05
CA LYS A 163 14.68 -0.59 -4.86
C LYS A 163 16.03 0.04 -5.22
N HIS A 164 16.43 1.09 -4.49
CA HIS A 164 17.66 1.86 -4.69
C HIS A 164 17.75 2.72 -5.96
N LEU A 165 16.63 2.95 -6.65
CA LEU A 165 16.52 3.95 -7.72
C LEU A 165 15.70 5.13 -7.23
N ALA A 166 16.28 6.34 -7.29
CA ALA A 166 15.63 7.57 -6.85
C ALA A 166 14.52 8.04 -7.78
N THR A 167 14.51 7.58 -9.03
CA THR A 167 13.54 7.93 -10.06
C THR A 167 12.82 6.68 -10.55
N PRO A 168 11.49 6.71 -10.74
CA PRO A 168 10.78 5.58 -11.31
C PRO A 168 11.24 5.27 -12.73
N VAL A 169 11.20 3.99 -13.08
CA VAL A 169 11.52 3.51 -14.43
C VAL A 169 10.23 3.05 -15.08
N ARG A 170 9.94 3.55 -16.29
CA ARG A 170 8.83 3.02 -17.08
C ARG A 170 9.24 1.65 -17.63
N ALA A 171 8.44 0.63 -17.35
CA ALA A 171 8.72 -0.75 -17.73
C ALA A 171 7.62 -1.29 -18.66
N TYR A 172 7.99 -2.28 -19.46
CA TYR A 172 7.11 -2.90 -20.45
C TYR A 172 7.26 -4.40 -20.35
N ARG A 173 6.15 -5.14 -20.45
CA ARG A 173 6.18 -6.59 -20.65
C ARG A 173 6.19 -6.87 -22.14
N VAL A 174 7.07 -7.76 -22.57
CA VAL A 174 7.15 -8.23 -23.96
C VAL A 174 6.79 -9.71 -24.02
N GLY A 175 5.97 -10.09 -24.99
CA GLY A 175 5.48 -11.46 -25.15
C GLY A 175 4.99 -11.75 -26.58
N PRO A 176 4.71 -13.01 -26.92
CA PRO A 176 4.10 -13.32 -28.21
C PRO A 176 2.68 -12.72 -28.30
N PRO A 177 2.14 -12.51 -29.51
CA PRO A 177 0.80 -11.95 -29.69
C PRO A 177 -0.27 -12.80 -28.99
N GLY A 178 -1.11 -12.16 -28.18
CA GLY A 178 -2.16 -12.83 -27.42
C GLY A 178 -1.67 -13.46 -26.11
N ALA A 179 -0.40 -13.25 -25.73
CA ALA A 179 0.11 -13.60 -24.41
C ALA A 179 -0.55 -12.73 -23.34
N LYS A 180 -1.71 -13.20 -22.88
CA LYS A 180 -2.35 -12.64 -21.69
C LYS A 180 -1.39 -12.74 -20.52
N PRO A 181 -1.32 -11.73 -19.65
CA PRO A 181 -0.52 -11.83 -18.44
C PRO A 181 -0.92 -13.11 -17.71
N VAL A 182 0.06 -13.87 -17.21
CA VAL A 182 -0.19 -14.88 -16.17
C VAL A 182 -0.39 -14.13 -14.84
N VAL A 183 -1.27 -13.12 -14.85
CA VAL A 183 -1.95 -12.70 -13.64
C VAL A 183 -3.02 -13.74 -13.49
N ASP A 184 -2.74 -14.74 -12.67
CA ASP A 184 -3.76 -15.67 -12.24
C ASP A 184 -4.79 -14.88 -11.42
N VAL A 185 -5.78 -14.31 -12.11
CA VAL A 185 -6.85 -13.51 -11.51
C VAL A 185 -7.62 -14.36 -10.50
N SER A 186 -7.56 -15.69 -10.61
CA SER A 186 -8.15 -16.60 -9.62
C SER A 186 -7.44 -16.57 -8.26
N ARG A 187 -6.18 -16.11 -8.20
CA ARG A 187 -5.40 -15.86 -6.96
C ARG A 187 -5.51 -14.44 -6.44
N LEU A 188 -6.09 -13.51 -7.19
CA LEU A 188 -6.30 -12.13 -6.73
C LEU A 188 -7.59 -12.05 -5.93
N SER A 189 -7.45 -11.84 -4.63
CA SER A 189 -8.56 -11.73 -3.70
C SER A 189 -9.45 -10.53 -4.03
N SER A 190 -10.77 -10.72 -4.02
CA SER A 190 -11.74 -9.63 -4.04
C SER A 190 -11.92 -8.96 -2.66
N ARG A 191 -11.25 -9.47 -1.62
CA ARG A 191 -11.29 -8.88 -0.28
C ARG A 191 -10.55 -7.55 -0.26
N LEU A 192 -11.15 -6.59 0.43
CA LEU A 192 -10.62 -5.23 0.59
C LEU A 192 -9.84 -5.03 1.90
N VAL A 193 -9.82 -6.03 2.75
CA VAL A 193 -8.98 -6.09 3.95
C VAL A 193 -8.13 -7.35 3.93
N PRO A 194 -6.91 -7.32 4.49
CA PRO A 194 -6.07 -8.50 4.64
C PRO A 194 -6.73 -9.46 5.63
N SER A 195 -6.46 -10.75 5.45
CA SER A 195 -6.91 -11.81 6.36
C SER A 195 -5.75 -12.43 7.13
N ILE A 196 -5.99 -12.73 8.41
CA ILE A 196 -4.99 -13.29 9.31
C ILE A 196 -5.52 -14.54 10.02
N ALA A 197 -4.72 -15.61 10.04
CA ALA A 197 -4.90 -16.73 10.94
C ALA A 197 -4.01 -16.54 12.17
N VAL A 198 -4.55 -16.80 13.36
CA VAL A 198 -3.76 -16.90 14.60
C VAL A 198 -3.76 -18.36 15.03
N VAL A 199 -2.58 -18.97 15.01
CA VAL A 199 -2.38 -20.38 15.42
C VAL A 199 -2.12 -20.42 16.92
N PRO A 200 -2.62 -21.44 17.65
CA PRO A 200 -2.24 -21.64 19.05
C PRO A 200 -0.73 -21.62 19.25
N PHE A 201 -0.26 -20.80 20.19
CA PHE A 201 1.16 -20.71 20.48
C PHE A 201 1.65 -22.03 21.10
N GLU A 202 2.84 -22.46 20.69
CA GLU A 202 3.40 -23.74 21.14
C GLU A 202 4.35 -23.57 22.33
N THR A 203 4.51 -24.61 23.15
CA THR A 203 5.53 -24.63 24.20
C THR A 203 6.47 -25.81 24.04
N ARG A 204 7.73 -25.59 24.37
CA ARG A 204 8.74 -26.66 24.47
C ARG A 204 8.73 -27.34 25.85
N GLN A 205 7.99 -26.81 26.83
CA GLN A 205 7.86 -27.40 28.17
C GLN A 205 6.84 -28.56 28.15
N ARG A 206 7.25 -29.76 28.59
CA ARG A 206 6.42 -30.99 28.57
C ARG A 206 5.62 -31.20 29.87
N ASP A 207 4.99 -30.18 30.41
CA ASP A 207 4.05 -30.31 31.54
C ASP A 207 2.59 -30.14 31.07
N GLY A 208 1.72 -31.09 31.45
CA GLY A 208 0.34 -31.16 30.96
C GLY A 208 -0.56 -29.97 31.34
N SER A 209 -0.10 -29.10 32.25
CA SER A 209 -0.73 -27.83 32.65
C SER A 209 -0.46 -26.66 31.70
N SER A 210 0.58 -26.72 30.86
CA SER A 210 0.99 -25.59 30.01
C SER A 210 0.11 -25.42 28.77
N LEU A 211 -0.40 -26.50 28.16
CA LEU A 211 -1.08 -26.48 26.84
C LEU A 211 -2.27 -25.51 26.69
N ALA A 212 -2.90 -25.08 27.78
CA ALA A 212 -4.04 -24.15 27.73
C ALA A 212 -3.63 -22.69 27.50
N VAL A 213 -2.42 -22.28 27.90
CA VAL A 213 -2.00 -20.86 27.87
C VAL A 213 -1.88 -20.36 26.43
N GLY A 214 -1.22 -21.13 25.56
CA GLY A 214 -1.05 -20.75 24.16
C GLY A 214 -2.38 -20.61 23.40
N ASP A 215 -3.40 -21.37 23.79
CA ASP A 215 -4.76 -21.23 23.26
C ASP A 215 -5.41 -19.94 23.72
N ILE A 216 -5.34 -19.65 25.03
CA ILE A 216 -5.97 -18.47 25.61
C ILE A 216 -5.35 -17.21 25.00
N VAL A 217 -4.02 -17.16 24.88
CA VAL A 217 -3.34 -16.03 24.22
C VAL A 217 -3.81 -15.87 22.77
N ALA A 218 -3.88 -16.97 21.99
CA ALA A 218 -4.38 -16.92 20.63
C ALA A 218 -5.84 -16.45 20.56
N GLU A 219 -6.71 -16.94 21.46
CA GLU A 219 -8.11 -16.55 21.54
C GLU A 219 -8.28 -15.05 21.89
N GLU A 220 -7.49 -14.53 22.82
CA GLU A 220 -7.50 -13.11 23.18
C GLU A 220 -7.02 -12.22 22.02
N ILE A 221 -5.99 -12.64 21.28
CA ILE A 221 -5.54 -11.93 20.08
C ILE A 221 -6.63 -11.97 19.00
N ILE A 222 -7.24 -13.13 18.73
CA ILE A 222 -8.35 -13.25 17.77
C ILE A 222 -9.51 -12.32 18.17
N TYR A 223 -9.87 -12.31 19.45
CA TYR A 223 -10.92 -11.44 19.97
C TYR A 223 -10.56 -9.96 19.77
N ALA A 224 -9.33 -9.56 20.10
CA ALA A 224 -8.87 -8.19 19.92
C ALA A 224 -8.83 -7.78 18.43
N ILE A 225 -8.33 -8.64 17.53
CA ILE A 225 -8.33 -8.38 16.08
C ILE A 225 -9.76 -8.28 15.54
N SER A 226 -10.69 -9.14 15.99
CA SER A 226 -12.09 -9.12 15.53
C SER A 226 -12.82 -7.80 15.80
N ARG A 227 -12.31 -7.01 16.75
CA ARG A 227 -12.82 -5.68 17.07
C ARG A 227 -12.18 -4.58 16.22
N THR A 228 -11.10 -4.89 15.50
CA THR A 228 -10.51 -4.00 14.50
C THR A 228 -11.25 -4.15 13.18
N ARG A 229 -11.30 -3.07 12.38
CA ARG A 229 -11.86 -3.11 11.01
C ARG A 229 -10.76 -3.08 9.93
N GLN A 230 -9.51 -3.28 10.33
CA GLN A 230 -8.35 -3.14 9.46
C GLN A 230 -7.92 -4.48 8.84
N MET A 231 -8.38 -5.61 9.40
CA MET A 231 -8.09 -6.96 8.92
C MET A 231 -9.19 -7.92 9.37
N ASP A 232 -9.41 -8.97 8.58
CA ASP A 232 -10.29 -10.09 8.94
C ASP A 232 -9.48 -11.16 9.67
N VAL A 233 -10.03 -11.74 10.74
CA VAL A 233 -9.37 -12.83 11.47
C VAL A 233 -10.13 -14.15 11.32
N ILE A 234 -9.40 -15.23 11.07
CA ILE A 234 -9.98 -16.57 10.99
C ILE A 234 -10.43 -17.04 12.37
N SER A 235 -11.62 -17.68 12.41
CA SER A 235 -12.17 -18.27 13.62
C SER A 235 -11.18 -19.24 14.27
N ARG A 236 -11.04 -19.13 15.59
CA ARG A 236 -10.23 -20.02 16.43
C ARG A 236 -10.48 -21.52 16.19
N LEU A 237 -11.70 -21.91 15.84
CA LEU A 237 -12.06 -23.31 15.61
C LEU A 237 -11.35 -23.89 14.38
N SER A 238 -11.12 -23.04 13.38
CA SER A 238 -10.45 -23.42 12.14
C SER A 238 -8.93 -23.46 12.27
N THR A 239 -8.34 -22.69 13.18
CA THR A 239 -6.88 -22.71 13.42
C THR A 239 -6.46 -23.73 14.47
N ARG A 240 -7.37 -24.15 15.35
CA ARG A 240 -7.09 -25.13 16.42
C ARG A 240 -6.70 -26.52 15.91
N VAL A 241 -7.10 -26.89 14.70
CA VAL A 241 -6.74 -28.20 14.10
C VAL A 241 -5.25 -28.31 13.77
N PHE A 242 -4.55 -27.18 13.65
CA PHE A 242 -3.11 -27.10 13.37
C PHE A 242 -2.25 -27.18 14.64
N ARG A 243 -2.86 -27.42 15.81
CA ARG A 243 -2.13 -27.54 17.07
C ARG A 243 -1.34 -28.85 17.09
N ASN A 244 -0.05 -28.77 17.43
CA ASN A 244 0.83 -29.94 17.59
C ASN A 244 0.86 -30.85 16.33
N THR A 245 0.62 -30.27 15.15
CA THR A 245 0.76 -30.95 13.86
C THR A 245 1.89 -30.29 13.08
N ASP A 246 2.48 -31.01 12.14
CA ASP A 246 3.40 -30.40 11.19
C ASP A 246 2.58 -29.62 10.15
N TRP A 247 2.80 -28.31 10.06
CA TRP A 247 2.14 -27.43 9.10
C TRP A 247 3.11 -26.32 8.66
N THR A 248 2.86 -25.78 7.48
CA THR A 248 3.55 -24.61 6.94
C THR A 248 2.59 -23.43 6.78
N PRO A 249 3.06 -22.18 6.79
CA PRO A 249 2.21 -21.02 6.50
C PRO A 249 1.47 -21.14 5.16
N ARG A 250 2.08 -21.82 4.17
CA ARG A 250 1.46 -22.11 2.87
C ARG A 250 0.26 -23.06 3.01
N ASP A 251 0.34 -24.10 3.84
CA ASP A 251 -0.79 -25.00 4.11
C ASP A 251 -2.01 -24.23 4.64
N LEU A 252 -1.78 -23.27 5.55
CA LEU A 252 -2.85 -22.43 6.08
C LEU A 252 -3.39 -21.47 5.00
N ALA A 253 -2.52 -20.91 4.15
CA ALA A 253 -2.95 -20.09 3.02
C ALA A 253 -3.92 -20.86 2.10
N GLU A 254 -3.60 -22.11 1.77
CA GLU A 254 -4.41 -22.93 0.88
C GLU A 254 -5.71 -23.42 1.53
N GLN A 255 -5.64 -23.87 2.79
CA GLN A 255 -6.81 -24.45 3.47
C GLN A 255 -7.78 -23.41 4.03
N LEU A 256 -7.25 -22.27 4.51
CA LEU A 256 -8.04 -21.23 5.17
C LEU A 256 -8.22 -19.97 4.32
N ASN A 257 -7.57 -19.90 3.15
CA ASN A 257 -7.54 -18.72 2.28
C ASN A 257 -7.07 -17.48 3.05
N VAL A 258 -5.94 -17.56 3.75
CA VAL A 258 -5.37 -16.46 4.53
C VAL A 258 -4.17 -15.79 3.87
N ASP A 259 -4.06 -14.48 4.07
CA ASP A 259 -2.92 -13.69 3.57
C ASP A 259 -1.74 -13.73 4.56
N TYR A 260 -2.05 -13.75 5.86
CA TYR A 260 -1.08 -13.74 6.94
C TYR A 260 -1.32 -14.82 7.99
N VAL A 261 -0.25 -15.29 8.61
CA VAL A 261 -0.29 -16.21 9.76
C VAL A 261 0.50 -15.61 10.92
N LEU A 262 -0.14 -15.50 12.08
CA LEU A 262 0.51 -15.24 13.36
C LEU A 262 0.74 -16.57 14.06
N ALA A 263 1.99 -16.88 14.34
CA ALA A 263 2.41 -18.07 15.05
C ALA A 263 3.54 -17.74 16.02
N GLY A 264 3.90 -18.69 16.87
CA GLY A 264 4.97 -18.46 17.82
C GLY A 264 5.05 -19.49 18.92
N GLN A 265 5.94 -19.19 19.86
CA GLN A 265 6.18 -20.04 21.02
C GLN A 265 6.00 -19.25 22.32
N TYR A 266 5.70 -19.96 23.40
CA TYR A 266 5.71 -19.39 24.73
C TYR A 266 6.43 -20.28 25.74
N ARG A 267 6.92 -19.64 26.80
CA ARG A 267 7.49 -20.28 27.98
C ARG A 267 6.89 -19.70 29.23
N THR A 268 6.58 -20.56 30.20
CA THR A 268 6.08 -20.13 31.51
C THR A 268 7.18 -20.24 32.57
N ASP A 269 7.23 -19.25 33.44
CA ASP A 269 8.05 -19.24 34.66
C ASP A 269 7.25 -18.56 35.79
N GLY A 270 6.60 -19.36 36.63
CA GLY A 270 5.69 -18.88 37.66
C GLY A 270 4.48 -18.13 37.06
N ASP A 271 4.32 -16.86 37.42
CA ASP A 271 3.27 -15.97 36.89
C ASP A 271 3.68 -15.27 35.58
N THR A 272 4.92 -15.47 35.10
CA THR A 272 5.42 -14.80 33.89
C THR A 272 5.32 -15.71 32.68
N ILE A 273 4.77 -15.20 31.58
CA ILE A 273 4.74 -15.83 30.26
C ILE A 273 5.67 -15.04 29.34
N THR A 274 6.73 -15.67 28.85
CA THR A 274 7.51 -15.13 27.74
C THR A 274 6.89 -15.60 26.43
N LEU A 275 6.37 -14.68 25.63
CA LEU A 275 5.76 -14.93 24.33
C LEU A 275 6.72 -14.49 23.21
N GLU A 276 7.02 -15.37 22.28
CA GLU A 276 7.77 -15.10 21.05
C GLU A 276 6.80 -15.28 19.89
N SER A 277 6.49 -14.20 19.18
CA SER A 277 5.48 -14.14 18.12
C SER A 277 6.10 -13.74 16.79
N GLU A 278 5.64 -14.34 15.71
CA GLU A 278 6.04 -14.06 14.34
C GLU A 278 4.82 -13.94 13.44
N LEU A 279 4.80 -12.88 12.64
CA LEU A 279 3.82 -12.67 11.58
C LEU A 279 4.46 -13.04 10.26
N VAL A 280 3.81 -13.93 9.51
CA VAL A 280 4.32 -14.50 8.26
C VAL A 280 3.34 -14.20 7.13
N GLU A 281 3.85 -13.74 5.98
CA GLU A 281 3.10 -13.72 4.72
C GLU A 281 2.90 -15.17 4.25
N ALA A 282 1.66 -15.65 4.25
CA ALA A 282 1.36 -17.07 4.19
C ALA A 282 1.78 -17.71 2.85
N GLY A 283 1.49 -17.06 1.73
CA GLY A 283 1.83 -17.60 0.40
C GLY A 283 3.31 -17.53 0.03
N ALA A 284 4.07 -16.61 0.62
CA ALA A 284 5.51 -16.45 0.36
C ALA A 284 6.40 -17.02 1.47
N GLU A 285 5.79 -17.50 2.56
CA GLU A 285 6.45 -18.04 3.76
C GLU A 285 7.54 -17.11 4.32
N ARG A 286 7.29 -15.80 4.24
CA ARG A 286 8.23 -14.77 4.63
C ARG A 286 7.80 -14.10 5.93
N VAL A 287 8.68 -14.11 6.93
CA VAL A 287 8.46 -13.37 8.18
C VAL A 287 8.46 -11.86 7.88
N VAL A 288 7.37 -11.19 8.23
CA VAL A 288 7.20 -9.74 8.04
C VAL A 288 7.36 -8.96 9.34
N TRP A 289 7.19 -9.62 10.48
CA TRP A 289 7.37 -9.05 11.82
C TRP A 289 7.64 -10.16 12.83
N ALA A 290 8.43 -9.86 13.85
CA ALA A 290 8.66 -10.75 14.98
C ALA A 290 8.84 -9.92 16.26
N GLN A 291 8.34 -10.42 17.38
CA GLN A 291 8.45 -9.75 18.67
C GLN A 291 8.54 -10.75 19.80
N ARG A 292 9.27 -10.36 20.84
CA ARG A 292 9.30 -11.04 22.13
C ARG A 292 8.70 -10.13 23.21
N LEU A 293 7.77 -10.67 23.98
CA LEU A 293 7.07 -9.98 25.07
C LEU A 293 7.07 -10.82 26.34
N GLU A 294 7.02 -10.13 27.47
CA GLU A 294 6.74 -10.74 28.77
C GLU A 294 5.34 -10.30 29.21
N LEU A 295 4.51 -11.27 29.55
CA LEU A 295 3.13 -11.11 29.98
C LEU A 295 2.97 -11.71 31.38
N ARG A 296 2.00 -11.22 32.16
CA ARG A 296 1.60 -11.90 33.40
C ARG A 296 0.43 -12.84 33.13
N MET A 297 0.45 -14.01 33.76
CA MET A 297 -0.56 -15.04 33.56
C MET A 297 -1.94 -14.56 34.00
N GLN A 298 -2.02 -13.85 35.12
CA GLN A 298 -3.24 -13.20 35.59
C GLN A 298 -3.84 -12.20 34.59
N ASP A 299 -3.02 -11.39 33.92
CA ASP A 299 -3.50 -10.39 32.93
C ASP A 299 -4.12 -11.09 31.71
N VAL A 300 -3.49 -12.16 31.23
CA VAL A 300 -4.00 -12.99 30.11
C VAL A 300 -5.30 -13.70 30.50
N LEU A 301 -5.38 -14.25 31.71
CA LEU A 301 -6.58 -14.97 32.19
C LEU A 301 -7.76 -14.05 32.49
N GLN A 302 -7.50 -12.80 32.89
CA GLN A 302 -8.53 -11.80 33.15
C GLN A 302 -8.95 -11.02 31.90
N GLY A 303 -8.27 -11.25 30.76
CA GLY A 303 -8.49 -10.49 29.52
C GLY A 303 -8.06 -9.03 29.63
N ASP A 304 -7.07 -8.74 30.49
CA ASP A 304 -6.55 -7.39 30.69
C ASP A 304 -5.68 -6.99 29.49
N GLY A 305 -6.29 -6.23 28.59
CA GLY A 305 -5.97 -6.22 27.16
C GLY A 305 -4.92 -5.22 26.69
N GLU A 306 -4.08 -4.65 27.56
CA GLU A 306 -3.08 -3.64 27.14
C GLU A 306 -1.98 -4.28 26.28
N ALA A 307 -1.39 -5.38 26.75
CA ALA A 307 -0.33 -6.07 26.01
C ALA A 307 -0.84 -6.71 24.71
N ILE A 308 -2.03 -7.34 24.75
CA ILE A 308 -2.71 -7.88 23.56
C ILE A 308 -3.04 -6.75 22.59
N GLY A 309 -3.55 -5.62 23.08
CA GLY A 309 -3.83 -4.44 22.26
C GLY A 309 -2.57 -3.89 21.58
N ARG A 310 -1.42 -3.92 22.26
CA ARG A 310 -0.13 -3.56 21.67
C ARG A 310 0.31 -4.53 20.57
N ILE A 311 0.16 -5.84 20.78
CA ILE A 311 0.44 -6.84 19.74
C ILE A 311 -0.42 -6.55 18.51
N VAL A 312 -1.74 -6.39 18.67
CA VAL A 312 -2.65 -6.12 17.55
C VAL A 312 -2.31 -4.81 16.83
N ALA A 313 -1.92 -3.76 17.56
CA ALA A 313 -1.44 -2.52 16.96
C ALA A 313 -0.15 -2.71 16.15
N ASP A 314 0.82 -3.44 16.70
CA ASP A 314 2.10 -3.73 16.02
C ASP A 314 1.88 -4.60 14.77
N LEU A 315 0.96 -5.59 14.83
CA LEU A 315 0.56 -6.40 13.68
C LEU A 315 -0.07 -5.53 12.58
N SER A 316 -1.03 -4.68 12.94
CA SER A 316 -1.71 -3.78 11.99
C SER A 316 -0.72 -2.84 11.29
N ASN A 317 0.21 -2.26 12.05
CA ASN A 317 1.25 -1.40 11.51
C ASN A 317 2.23 -2.16 10.61
N SER A 318 2.57 -3.40 10.97
CA SER A 318 3.49 -4.23 10.19
C SER A 318 2.88 -4.66 8.86
N ILE A 319 1.62 -5.12 8.86
CA ILE A 319 0.87 -5.45 7.64
C ILE A 319 0.76 -4.20 6.76
N LEU A 320 0.34 -3.06 7.31
CA LEU A 320 0.23 -1.83 6.55
C LEU A 320 1.57 -1.45 5.91
N SER A 321 2.65 -1.41 6.69
CA SER A 321 3.99 -1.06 6.20
C SER A 321 4.47 -2.03 5.12
N HIS A 322 4.17 -3.32 5.29
CA HIS A 322 4.50 -4.36 4.34
C HIS A 322 3.78 -4.16 3.00
N GLU A 323 2.47 -3.93 3.04
CA GLU A 323 1.65 -3.73 1.85
C GLU A 323 1.97 -2.42 1.13
N LEU A 324 2.30 -1.36 1.86
CA LEU A 324 2.82 -0.12 1.28
C LEU A 324 4.14 -0.34 0.54
N MET A 325 5.02 -1.19 1.07
CA MET A 325 6.26 -1.54 0.40
C MET A 325 6.00 -2.34 -0.88
N ARG A 326 5.08 -3.30 -0.86
CA ARG A 326 4.65 -4.05 -2.06
C ARG A 326 4.05 -3.13 -3.11
N ALA A 327 3.20 -2.20 -2.70
CA ALA A 327 2.54 -1.26 -3.60
C ALA A 327 3.52 -0.34 -4.35
N ARG A 328 4.73 -0.15 -3.82
CA ARG A 328 5.81 0.58 -4.47
C ARG A 328 6.61 -0.27 -5.46
N THR A 329 6.74 -1.57 -5.19
CA THR A 329 7.64 -2.46 -5.94
C THR A 329 6.96 -3.30 -7.01
N PHE A 330 5.67 -3.61 -6.84
CA PHE A 330 4.92 -4.45 -7.78
C PHE A 330 4.03 -3.61 -8.73
N PRO A 331 3.79 -4.09 -9.97
CA PRO A 331 2.79 -3.51 -10.86
C PRO A 331 1.39 -3.52 -10.23
N LEU A 332 0.60 -2.46 -10.45
CA LEU A 332 -0.75 -2.34 -9.89
C LEU A 332 -1.66 -3.54 -10.20
N PRO A 333 -1.68 -4.09 -11.43
CA PRO A 333 -2.52 -5.24 -11.75
C PRO A 333 -2.21 -6.50 -10.92
N ASN A 334 -0.97 -6.62 -10.41
CA ASN A 334 -0.48 -7.80 -9.69
C ASN A 334 -0.65 -7.67 -8.17
N LEU A 335 -0.97 -6.47 -7.67
CA LEU A 335 -1.22 -6.25 -6.25
C LEU A 335 -2.57 -6.83 -5.84
N GLN A 336 -2.66 -7.33 -4.60
CA GLN A 336 -3.94 -7.73 -4.02
C GLN A 336 -4.86 -6.53 -3.85
N SER A 337 -6.18 -6.77 -3.85
CA SER A 337 -7.17 -5.68 -3.81
C SER A 337 -7.08 -4.88 -2.50
N TYR A 338 -6.84 -5.55 -1.38
CA TYR A 338 -6.60 -4.89 -0.10
C TYR A 338 -5.30 -4.07 -0.11
N SER A 339 -4.22 -4.54 -0.76
CA SER A 339 -2.97 -3.77 -0.90
C SER A 339 -3.18 -2.48 -1.70
N LEU A 340 -3.91 -2.57 -2.82
CA LEU A 340 -4.27 -1.40 -3.63
C LEU A 340 -5.10 -0.40 -2.82
N LEU A 341 -6.09 -0.88 -2.07
CA LEU A 341 -6.94 -0.02 -1.25
C LEU A 341 -6.15 0.64 -0.12
N LEU A 342 -5.43 -0.15 0.70
CA LEU A 342 -4.65 0.36 1.83
C LEU A 342 -3.59 1.38 1.37
N ALA A 343 -2.87 1.07 0.29
CA ALA A 343 -1.87 1.97 -0.26
C ALA A 343 -2.51 3.22 -0.88
N GLY A 344 -3.58 3.07 -1.64
CA GLY A 344 -4.31 4.20 -2.22
C GLY A 344 -4.84 5.17 -1.15
N VAL A 345 -5.48 4.65 -0.10
CA VAL A 345 -5.97 5.48 1.01
C VAL A 345 -4.82 6.17 1.76
N ASN A 346 -3.68 5.50 1.93
CA ASN A 346 -2.53 6.12 2.59
C ASN A 346 -1.90 7.24 1.77
N LEU A 347 -1.69 7.01 0.47
CA LEU A 347 -1.08 7.98 -0.42
C LEU A 347 -1.99 9.18 -0.72
N LEU A 348 -3.31 9.05 -0.57
CA LEU A 348 -4.29 10.14 -0.62
C LEU A 348 -3.93 11.30 0.34
N HIS A 349 -3.34 10.96 1.48
CA HIS A 349 -2.94 11.90 2.52
C HIS A 349 -1.46 12.35 2.41
N SER A 350 -0.75 11.92 1.37
CA SER A 350 0.64 12.32 1.10
C SER A 350 0.71 13.78 0.64
N PRO A 351 1.70 14.57 1.10
CA PRO A 351 1.94 15.93 0.60
C PRO A 351 2.59 15.94 -0.80
N SER A 352 3.02 14.79 -1.33
CA SER A 352 3.58 14.68 -2.67
C SER A 352 2.48 14.56 -3.72
N LEU A 353 2.47 15.46 -4.71
CA LEU A 353 1.54 15.39 -5.84
C LEU A 353 1.68 14.06 -6.60
N GLU A 354 2.91 13.54 -6.73
CA GLU A 354 3.17 12.26 -7.40
C GLU A 354 2.52 11.09 -6.66
N ASP A 355 2.72 11.00 -5.34
CA ASP A 355 2.08 9.99 -4.49
C ASP A 355 0.55 10.14 -4.52
N PHE A 356 0.07 11.38 -4.45
CA PHE A 356 -1.35 11.68 -4.50
C PHE A 356 -1.97 11.22 -5.84
N MET A 357 -1.32 11.48 -6.98
CA MET A 357 -1.77 10.97 -8.28
C MET A 357 -1.70 9.44 -8.35
N ARG A 358 -0.69 8.81 -7.74
CA ARG A 358 -0.59 7.36 -7.64
C ARG A 358 -1.73 6.74 -6.82
N ALA A 359 -2.20 7.45 -5.79
CA ALA A 359 -3.38 7.03 -5.02
C ALA A 359 -4.61 6.86 -5.93
N HIS A 360 -4.83 7.77 -6.88
CA HIS A 360 -5.92 7.65 -7.86
C HIS A 360 -5.78 6.39 -8.70
N GLU A 361 -4.60 6.13 -9.28
CA GLU A 361 -4.36 4.93 -10.10
C GLU A 361 -4.64 3.63 -9.32
N MET A 362 -4.22 3.58 -8.06
CA MET A 362 -4.46 2.43 -7.17
C MET A 362 -5.95 2.24 -6.88
N LEU A 363 -6.62 3.32 -6.45
CA LEU A 363 -8.05 3.32 -6.13
C LEU A 363 -8.91 3.00 -7.37
N GLU A 364 -8.53 3.50 -8.54
CA GLU A 364 -9.21 3.22 -9.81
C GLU A 364 -9.03 1.76 -10.21
N THR A 365 -7.82 1.21 -10.08
CA THR A 365 -7.52 -0.20 -10.36
C THR A 365 -8.36 -1.12 -9.48
N VAL A 366 -8.43 -0.87 -8.18
CA VAL A 366 -9.25 -1.70 -7.28
C VAL A 366 -10.75 -1.49 -7.52
N ALA A 367 -11.22 -0.27 -7.81
CA ALA A 367 -12.63 -0.02 -8.15
C ALA A 367 -13.07 -0.75 -9.44
N LYS A 368 -12.19 -0.83 -10.45
CA LYS A 368 -12.42 -1.62 -11.67
C LYS A 368 -12.43 -3.13 -11.40
N ARG A 369 -11.65 -3.61 -10.41
CA ARG A 369 -11.58 -5.03 -10.05
C ARG A 369 -12.77 -5.48 -9.20
N VAL A 370 -13.21 -4.68 -8.22
CA VAL A 370 -14.32 -5.01 -7.31
C VAL A 370 -15.54 -4.12 -7.56
N THR A 371 -16.13 -4.25 -8.74
CA THR A 371 -17.19 -3.35 -9.23
C THR A 371 -18.46 -3.27 -8.37
N ARG A 372 -18.72 -4.28 -7.53
CA ARG A 372 -19.90 -4.38 -6.66
C ARG A 372 -19.65 -3.92 -5.21
N GLN A 373 -18.49 -3.34 -4.92
CA GLN A 373 -18.16 -2.86 -3.58
C GLN A 373 -18.13 -1.31 -3.54
N SER A 374 -18.74 -0.74 -2.51
CA SER A 374 -18.89 0.71 -2.36
C SER A 374 -17.59 1.41 -1.97
N VAL A 375 -16.76 0.77 -1.14
CA VAL A 375 -15.60 1.38 -0.47
C VAL A 375 -14.59 2.01 -1.44
N PRO A 376 -14.10 1.34 -2.51
CA PRO A 376 -13.13 1.94 -3.43
C PRO A 376 -13.63 3.20 -4.11
N ARG A 377 -14.91 3.21 -4.50
CA ARG A 377 -15.54 4.35 -5.17
C ARG A 377 -15.74 5.52 -4.21
N ALA A 378 -16.12 5.26 -2.95
CA ALA A 378 -16.16 6.29 -1.92
C ALA A 378 -14.78 6.96 -1.74
N TRP A 379 -13.70 6.18 -1.71
CA TRP A 379 -12.34 6.75 -1.64
C TRP A 379 -11.93 7.51 -2.91
N LEU A 380 -12.29 7.05 -4.10
CA LEU A 380 -12.10 7.81 -5.35
C LEU A 380 -12.84 9.15 -5.32
N ALA A 381 -14.08 9.17 -4.83
CA ALA A 381 -14.82 10.41 -4.67
C ALA A 381 -14.10 11.39 -3.74
N LYS A 382 -13.62 10.89 -2.59
CA LYS A 382 -12.81 11.69 -1.66
C LYS A 382 -11.54 12.22 -2.33
N TRP A 383 -10.87 11.41 -3.17
CA TRP A 383 -9.68 11.83 -3.90
C TRP A 383 -9.96 13.04 -4.79
N HIS A 384 -11.04 13.01 -5.58
CA HIS A 384 -11.41 14.15 -6.42
C HIS A 384 -11.73 15.41 -5.60
N VAL A 385 -12.43 15.28 -4.46
CA VAL A 385 -12.65 16.42 -3.54
C VAL A 385 -11.32 16.96 -3.00
N MET A 386 -10.40 16.09 -2.60
CA MET A 386 -9.10 16.52 -2.08
C MET A 386 -8.23 17.18 -3.13
N ARG A 387 -8.32 16.76 -4.40
CA ARG A 387 -7.57 17.36 -5.50
C ARG A 387 -7.96 18.82 -5.72
N THR A 388 -9.26 19.13 -5.65
CA THR A 388 -9.74 20.52 -5.74
C THR A 388 -9.34 21.33 -4.51
N HIS A 389 -9.46 20.76 -3.31
CA HIS A 389 -9.14 21.42 -2.04
C HIS A 389 -7.66 21.77 -1.87
N GLN A 390 -6.78 20.93 -2.41
CA GLN A 390 -5.34 21.17 -2.39
C GLN A 390 -4.85 22.08 -3.53
N GLY A 391 -5.75 22.53 -4.40
CA GLY A 391 -5.40 23.41 -5.52
C GLY A 391 -4.63 22.70 -6.65
N TRP A 392 -4.70 21.37 -6.71
CA TRP A 392 -4.03 20.55 -7.73
C TRP A 392 -4.93 20.21 -8.93
N SER A 393 -6.20 20.60 -8.87
CA SER A 393 -7.13 20.41 -9.98
C SER A 393 -6.84 21.40 -11.11
N THR A 394 -6.79 20.89 -12.34
CA THR A 394 -6.74 21.67 -13.58
C THR A 394 -8.12 21.92 -14.17
N ASP A 395 -9.13 21.18 -13.72
CA ASP A 395 -10.52 21.25 -14.13
C ASP A 395 -11.42 20.88 -12.95
N VAL A 396 -11.84 21.92 -12.21
CA VAL A 396 -12.60 21.77 -10.97
C VAL A 396 -14.00 21.20 -11.23
N ASP A 397 -14.60 21.53 -12.37
CA ASP A 397 -15.93 21.05 -12.74
C ASP A 397 -15.91 19.55 -13.02
N GLU A 398 -14.87 19.07 -13.72
CA GLU A 398 -14.68 17.65 -13.99
C GLU A 398 -14.40 16.85 -12.70
N ASP A 399 -13.49 17.32 -11.84
CA ASP A 399 -13.24 16.67 -10.54
C ASP A 399 -14.52 16.64 -9.68
N SER A 400 -15.31 17.72 -9.70
CA SER A 400 -16.60 17.80 -8.99
C SER A 400 -17.61 16.80 -9.53
N ARG A 401 -17.70 16.66 -10.85
CA ARG A 401 -18.56 15.68 -11.53
C ARG A 401 -18.13 14.25 -11.17
N MET A 402 -16.84 13.96 -11.24
CA MET A 402 -16.28 12.64 -10.93
C MET A 402 -16.45 12.27 -9.46
N ALA A 403 -16.33 13.23 -8.54
CA ALA A 403 -16.60 13.00 -7.11
C ALA A 403 -18.05 12.53 -6.89
N ARG A 404 -19.01 13.25 -7.47
CA ARG A 404 -20.45 12.93 -7.36
C ARG A 404 -20.80 11.59 -8.00
N GLU A 405 -20.23 11.31 -9.18
CA GLU A 405 -20.52 10.07 -9.90
C GLU A 405 -19.98 8.84 -9.15
N ASN A 406 -18.79 8.95 -8.56
CA ASN A 406 -18.23 7.89 -7.71
C ASN A 406 -19.04 7.67 -6.42
N CYS A 407 -19.49 8.73 -5.73
CA CYS A 407 -20.39 8.60 -4.58
C CYS A 407 -21.70 7.92 -4.96
N LYS A 408 -22.32 8.34 -6.07
CA LYS A 408 -23.54 7.71 -6.58
C LYS A 408 -23.34 6.23 -6.84
N GLN A 409 -22.30 5.84 -7.58
CA GLN A 409 -22.04 4.42 -7.88
C GLN A 409 -21.71 3.61 -6.63
N ALA A 410 -21.07 4.22 -5.61
CA ALA A 410 -20.84 3.58 -4.33
C ALA A 410 -22.16 3.29 -3.59
N LEU A 411 -23.06 4.27 -3.54
CA LEU A 411 -24.37 4.14 -2.89
C LEU A 411 -25.35 3.26 -3.68
N ASP A 412 -25.26 3.23 -5.01
CA ASP A 412 -26.00 2.29 -5.86
C ASP A 412 -25.58 0.83 -5.55
N SER A 413 -24.33 0.61 -5.14
CA SER A 413 -23.80 -0.71 -4.76
C SER A 413 -24.16 -1.11 -3.33
N ASP A 414 -24.11 -0.16 -2.39
CA ASP A 414 -24.51 -0.33 -1.00
C ASP A 414 -25.07 0.99 -0.45
N PRO A 415 -26.42 1.15 -0.42
CA PRO A 415 -27.08 2.37 0.05
C PRO A 415 -26.84 2.67 1.54
N THR A 416 -26.42 1.67 2.31
CA THR A 416 -26.19 1.78 3.75
C THR A 416 -24.70 1.93 4.09
N SER A 417 -23.81 1.99 3.10
CA SER A 417 -22.38 2.14 3.34
C SER A 417 -22.09 3.45 4.06
N SER A 418 -21.74 3.36 5.34
CA SER A 418 -21.42 4.53 6.18
C SER A 418 -20.32 5.40 5.58
N LEU A 419 -19.26 4.78 5.03
CA LEU A 419 -18.20 5.52 4.36
C LEU A 419 -18.72 6.24 3.11
N ALA A 420 -19.51 5.58 2.26
CA ALA A 420 -20.05 6.21 1.05
C ALA A 420 -20.97 7.38 1.39
N LEU A 421 -21.85 7.21 2.38
CA LEU A 421 -22.72 8.28 2.90
C LEU A 421 -21.89 9.45 3.46
N ALA A 422 -20.84 9.17 4.23
CA ALA A 422 -19.96 10.20 4.78
C ALA A 422 -19.21 10.95 3.67
N ILE A 423 -18.70 10.27 2.64
CA ILE A 423 -18.03 10.94 1.52
C ILE A 423 -19.04 11.69 0.63
N ASP A 424 -20.27 11.20 0.48
CA ASP A 424 -21.34 11.96 -0.19
C ASP A 424 -21.63 13.27 0.57
N GLY A 425 -21.72 13.21 1.90
CA GLY A 425 -21.79 14.40 2.75
C GLY A 425 -20.59 15.34 2.56
N LEU A 426 -19.38 14.81 2.38
CA LEU A 426 -18.18 15.59 2.08
C LEU A 426 -18.33 16.34 0.74
N VAL A 427 -18.80 15.65 -0.30
CA VAL A 427 -19.08 16.26 -1.62
C VAL A 427 -20.13 17.38 -1.47
N HIS A 428 -21.22 17.14 -0.76
CA HIS A 428 -22.22 18.17 -0.49
C HIS A 428 -21.65 19.38 0.26
N THR A 429 -20.79 19.15 1.26
CA THR A 429 -20.15 20.20 2.06
C THR A 429 -19.20 21.07 1.21
N HIS A 430 -18.35 20.43 0.43
CA HIS A 430 -17.14 21.04 -0.12
C HIS A 430 -17.19 21.33 -1.62
N VAL A 431 -18.09 20.68 -2.34
CA VAL A 431 -18.27 20.87 -3.79
C VAL A 431 -19.57 21.62 -4.07
N LEU A 432 -20.66 21.21 -3.42
CA LEU A 432 -21.99 21.79 -3.66
C LEU A 432 -22.35 22.92 -2.70
N HIS A 433 -21.61 23.05 -1.59
CA HIS A 433 -21.89 23.98 -0.49
C HIS A 433 -23.33 23.84 0.06
N ASP A 434 -23.90 22.64 -0.04
CA ASP A 434 -25.22 22.27 0.44
C ASP A 434 -25.08 21.58 1.81
N LEU A 435 -25.05 22.41 2.85
CA LEU A 435 -24.81 21.93 4.22
C LEU A 435 -26.00 21.19 4.83
N ASP A 436 -27.21 21.41 4.30
CA ASP A 436 -28.42 20.70 4.77
C ASP A 436 -28.39 19.26 4.28
N THR A 437 -28.18 19.02 2.99
CA THR A 437 -28.05 17.65 2.50
C THR A 437 -26.81 16.96 3.07
N ALA A 438 -25.71 17.70 3.27
CA ALA A 438 -24.54 17.14 3.95
C ALA A 438 -24.86 16.66 5.37
N TYR A 439 -25.63 17.43 6.14
CA TYR A 439 -26.07 17.04 7.48
C TYR A 439 -26.83 15.72 7.47
N ASP A 440 -27.83 15.60 6.58
CA ASP A 440 -28.64 14.39 6.45
C ASP A 440 -27.78 13.17 6.13
N ARG A 441 -26.84 13.31 5.18
CA ARG A 441 -25.90 12.24 4.82
C ARG A 441 -24.99 11.81 5.96
N TYR A 442 -24.41 12.75 6.71
CA TYR A 442 -23.61 12.40 7.87
C TYR A 442 -24.43 11.76 8.99
N GLN A 443 -25.70 12.16 9.14
CA GLN A 443 -26.61 11.55 10.11
C GLN A 443 -26.97 10.11 9.71
N GLU A 444 -27.28 9.85 8.45
CA GLU A 444 -27.49 8.52 7.90
C GLU A 444 -26.25 7.62 8.07
N ALA A 445 -25.05 8.16 7.78
CA ALA A 445 -23.78 7.44 7.94
C ALA A 445 -23.58 6.98 9.39
N VAL A 446 -23.70 7.90 10.35
CA VAL A 446 -23.56 7.61 11.79
C VAL A 446 -24.65 6.65 12.28
N HIS A 447 -25.87 6.74 11.74
CA HIS A 447 -26.96 5.82 12.08
C HIS A 447 -26.67 4.40 11.59
N SER A 448 -26.19 4.27 10.34
CA SER A 448 -25.78 2.99 9.76
C SER A 448 -24.62 2.35 10.53
N ASN A 449 -23.62 3.16 10.90
CA ASN A 449 -22.46 2.69 11.64
C ASN A 449 -22.00 3.69 12.72
N PRO A 450 -22.48 3.52 13.96
CA PRO A 450 -22.10 4.40 15.08
C PRO A 450 -20.62 4.36 15.46
N ASN A 451 -19.86 3.40 14.92
CA ASN A 451 -18.43 3.21 15.14
C ASN A 451 -17.59 3.62 13.91
N ASP A 452 -18.15 4.37 12.95
CA ASP A 452 -17.38 4.93 11.83
C ASP A 452 -16.71 6.26 12.25
N PRO A 453 -15.37 6.28 12.42
CA PRO A 453 -14.68 7.48 12.85
C PRO A 453 -14.73 8.61 11.80
N ILE A 454 -14.75 8.31 10.50
CA ILE A 454 -14.76 9.32 9.44
C ILE A 454 -16.13 10.02 9.38
N ALA A 455 -17.22 9.28 9.54
CA ALA A 455 -18.57 9.85 9.58
C ALA A 455 -18.72 10.86 10.73
N TRP A 456 -18.28 10.50 11.93
CA TRP A 456 -18.28 11.42 13.08
C TRP A 456 -17.36 12.63 12.86
N LEU A 457 -16.19 12.42 12.26
CA LEU A 457 -15.21 13.48 12.04
C LEU A 457 -15.76 14.55 11.10
N LEU A 458 -16.32 14.13 9.96
CA LEU A 458 -16.86 15.02 8.95
C LEU A 458 -18.15 15.69 9.41
N LYS A 459 -18.99 14.99 10.19
CA LYS A 459 -20.12 15.61 10.89
C LYS A 459 -19.67 16.73 11.82
N GLY A 460 -18.60 16.50 12.60
CA GLY A 460 -18.02 17.53 13.46
C GLY A 460 -17.50 18.74 12.68
N ALA A 461 -16.83 18.52 11.55
CA ALA A 461 -16.38 19.60 10.67
C ALA A 461 -17.55 20.42 10.11
N LEU A 462 -18.65 19.77 9.71
CA LEU A 462 -19.87 20.45 9.28
C LEU A 462 -20.41 21.39 10.37
N HIS A 463 -20.55 20.90 11.60
CA HIS A 463 -20.99 21.72 12.73
C HIS A 463 -20.05 22.91 12.98
N ALA A 464 -18.74 22.73 12.79
CA ALA A 464 -17.79 23.85 12.89
C ALA A 464 -18.06 24.93 11.83
N PHE A 465 -18.40 24.54 10.59
CA PHE A 465 -18.74 25.48 9.53
C PHE A 465 -20.06 26.21 9.75
N ARG A 466 -21.02 25.56 10.44
CA ARG A 466 -22.32 26.15 10.81
C ARG A 466 -22.28 27.05 12.05
N ASP A 467 -21.09 27.31 12.60
CA ASP A 467 -20.89 28.05 13.85
C ASP A 467 -21.46 27.34 15.10
N GLU A 468 -21.51 26.01 15.08
CA GLU A 468 -22.04 25.16 16.15
C GLU A 468 -20.87 24.47 16.90
N GLY A 469 -19.96 25.30 17.44
CA GLY A 469 -18.66 24.86 17.94
C GLY A 469 -18.69 23.76 19.02
N ASP A 470 -19.62 23.82 19.98
CA ASP A 470 -19.70 22.80 21.05
C ASP A 470 -20.11 21.43 20.51
N LEU A 471 -21.04 21.37 19.55
CA LEU A 471 -21.40 20.13 18.85
C LEU A 471 -20.22 19.61 18.02
N ALA A 472 -19.52 20.51 17.32
CA ALA A 472 -18.33 20.17 16.55
C ALA A 472 -17.25 19.51 17.42
N VAL A 473 -16.98 20.05 18.62
CA VAL A 473 -16.01 19.50 19.56
C VAL A 473 -16.44 18.10 20.03
N GLY A 474 -17.71 17.92 20.41
CA GLY A 474 -18.22 16.62 20.84
C GLY A 474 -18.06 15.53 19.77
N HIS A 475 -18.38 15.86 18.51
CA HIS A 475 -18.28 14.90 17.40
C HIS A 475 -16.83 14.60 16.97
N THR A 476 -15.95 15.60 16.91
CA THR A 476 -14.53 15.36 16.57
C THR A 476 -13.79 14.60 17.68
N GLN A 477 -14.14 14.81 18.95
CA GLN A 477 -13.64 14.00 20.07
C GLN A 477 -14.13 12.55 19.99
N ARG A 478 -15.40 12.33 19.64
CA ARG A 478 -15.93 10.97 19.41
C ARG A 478 -15.15 10.27 18.30
N ALA A 479 -14.89 10.95 17.18
CA ALA A 479 -14.09 10.41 16.09
C ALA A 479 -12.68 10.00 16.54
N LEU A 480 -11.98 10.87 17.28
CA LEU A 480 -10.66 10.58 17.86
C LEU A 480 -10.66 9.39 18.83
N SER A 481 -11.75 9.19 19.59
CA SER A 481 -11.89 8.04 20.51
C SER A 481 -12.09 6.71 19.78
N LEU A 482 -12.69 6.75 18.58
CA LEU A 482 -12.97 5.55 17.77
C LEU A 482 -11.75 5.08 16.96
N SER A 483 -10.81 5.98 16.67
CA SER A 483 -9.57 5.66 15.95
C SER A 483 -8.33 6.19 16.68
N PRO A 484 -7.98 5.61 17.85
CA PRO A 484 -6.88 6.11 18.68
C PRO A 484 -5.50 5.95 18.01
N LEU A 485 -5.34 4.97 17.12
CA LEU A 485 -4.09 4.64 16.44
C LEU A 485 -4.17 4.87 14.91
N ASP A 486 -5.03 5.79 14.48
CA ASP A 486 -5.22 6.06 13.05
C ASP A 486 -3.90 6.49 12.36
N PRO A 487 -3.48 5.85 11.25
CA PRO A 487 -2.31 6.30 10.49
C PRO A 487 -2.45 7.74 9.98
N HIS A 488 -3.68 8.24 9.80
CA HIS A 488 -3.99 9.60 9.36
C HIS A 488 -4.47 10.49 10.52
N ARG A 489 -4.03 10.21 11.74
CA ARG A 489 -4.37 11.00 12.94
C ARG A 489 -4.20 12.51 12.78
N TYR A 490 -3.24 12.96 11.97
CA TYR A 490 -3.05 14.39 11.69
C TYR A 490 -4.33 15.07 11.16
N TYR A 491 -5.12 14.34 10.35
CA TYR A 491 -6.35 14.85 9.75
C TYR A 491 -7.45 14.97 10.79
N PHE A 492 -7.57 14.00 11.69
CA PHE A 492 -8.48 14.05 12.84
C PHE A 492 -8.15 15.23 13.77
N GLU A 493 -6.86 15.41 14.08
CA GLU A 493 -6.39 16.51 14.91
C GLU A 493 -6.57 17.88 14.23
N SER A 494 -6.46 17.94 12.90
CA SER A 494 -6.74 19.16 12.12
C SER A 494 -8.20 19.59 12.26
N LEU A 495 -9.14 18.67 12.04
CA LEU A 495 -10.57 18.99 12.14
C LEU A 495 -11.02 19.20 13.59
N ALA A 496 -10.40 18.53 14.56
CA ALA A 496 -10.58 18.84 15.97
C ALA A 496 -10.11 20.28 16.30
N ALA A 497 -8.97 20.72 15.75
CA ALA A 497 -8.51 22.10 15.92
C ALA A 497 -9.55 23.10 15.36
N THR A 498 -10.07 22.87 14.15
CA THR A 498 -11.14 23.68 13.57
C THR A 498 -12.41 23.69 14.43
N ALA A 499 -12.78 22.56 15.03
CA ALA A 499 -13.92 22.48 15.94
C ALA A 499 -13.72 23.30 17.22
N PHE A 500 -12.56 23.18 17.88
CA PHE A 500 -12.22 24.00 19.04
C PHE A 500 -12.14 25.49 18.69
N LEU A 501 -11.66 25.82 17.48
CA LEU A 501 -11.66 27.18 16.98
C LEU A 501 -13.07 27.74 16.84
N ALA A 502 -14.00 27.00 16.24
CA ALA A 502 -15.41 27.38 16.14
C ALA A 502 -16.09 27.51 17.53
N ALA A 503 -15.63 26.74 18.52
CA ALA A 503 -16.07 26.85 19.91
C ALA A 503 -15.42 28.02 20.67
N ARG A 504 -14.57 28.84 20.02
CA ARG A 504 -13.76 29.91 20.63
C ARG A 504 -12.86 29.42 21.79
N ARG A 505 -12.49 28.14 21.77
CA ARG A 505 -11.55 27.51 22.73
C ARG A 505 -10.16 27.49 22.10
N TYR A 506 -9.58 28.68 21.96
CA TYR A 506 -8.37 28.92 21.16
C TYR A 506 -7.13 28.20 21.68
N ASP A 507 -7.03 28.03 23.00
CA ASP A 507 -5.97 27.27 23.67
C ASP A 507 -5.95 25.81 23.20
N MET A 508 -7.10 25.14 23.23
CA MET A 508 -7.24 23.76 22.78
C MET A 508 -7.10 23.63 21.27
N SER A 509 -7.66 24.57 20.50
CA SER A 509 -7.46 24.64 19.05
C SER A 509 -5.97 24.65 18.69
N LEU A 510 -5.18 25.51 19.36
CA LEU A 510 -3.74 25.60 19.14
C LEU A 510 -3.00 24.29 19.49
N VAL A 511 -3.39 23.61 20.57
CA VAL A 511 -2.80 22.31 20.95
C VAL A 511 -3.04 21.26 19.86
N PHE A 512 -4.28 21.13 19.37
CA PHE A 512 -4.60 20.16 18.33
C PHE A 512 -3.96 20.52 16.98
N ALA A 513 -3.94 21.81 16.62
CA ALA A 513 -3.28 22.28 15.40
C ALA A 513 -1.78 21.96 15.40
N GLN A 514 -1.10 22.15 16.54
CA GLN A 514 0.31 21.82 16.68
C GLN A 514 0.58 20.31 16.57
N ARG A 515 -0.27 19.46 17.16
CA ARG A 515 -0.13 18.00 17.05
C ARG A 515 -0.31 17.53 15.60
N SER A 516 -1.33 18.06 14.93
CA SER A 516 -1.58 17.80 13.50
C SER A 516 -0.36 18.20 12.63
N LEU A 517 0.18 19.41 12.82
CA LEU A 517 1.31 19.93 12.03
C LEU A 517 2.64 19.24 12.31
N ARG A 518 2.80 18.54 13.45
CA ARG A 518 3.99 17.69 13.67
C ARG A 518 4.06 16.52 12.69
N ASN A 519 2.90 16.00 12.31
CA ASN A 519 2.78 14.86 11.39
C ASN A 519 2.65 15.31 9.93
N ASN A 520 2.00 16.44 9.66
CA ASN A 520 1.93 17.03 8.34
C ASN A 520 2.14 18.57 8.39
N PRO A 521 3.39 19.04 8.29
CA PRO A 521 3.71 20.46 8.36
C PRO A 521 3.14 21.28 7.20
N ALA A 522 2.83 20.65 6.07
CA ALA A 522 2.38 21.31 4.85
C ALA A 522 0.85 21.54 4.81
N HIS A 523 0.11 21.14 5.86
CA HIS A 523 -1.35 21.20 5.83
C HIS A 523 -1.88 22.63 6.07
N THR A 524 -2.14 23.35 4.99
CA THR A 524 -2.54 24.77 4.98
C THR A 524 -3.81 25.05 5.79
N SER A 525 -4.78 24.12 5.79
CA SER A 525 -5.99 24.29 6.60
C SER A 525 -5.70 24.31 8.11
N THR A 526 -4.77 23.47 8.59
CA THR A 526 -4.33 23.51 9.99
C THR A 526 -3.55 24.78 10.30
N LEU A 527 -2.74 25.29 9.36
CA LEU A 527 -2.03 26.56 9.53
C LEU A 527 -2.99 27.74 9.71
N ARG A 528 -4.10 27.78 8.97
CA ARG A 528 -5.16 28.79 9.18
C ARG A 528 -5.77 28.70 10.58
N ALA A 529 -6.12 27.49 11.04
CA ALA A 529 -6.67 27.32 12.39
C ALA A 529 -5.66 27.73 13.49
N LYS A 530 -4.39 27.35 13.31
CA LYS A 530 -3.28 27.76 14.19
C LYS A 530 -3.11 29.27 14.22
N LEU A 531 -3.11 29.91 13.05
CA LEU A 531 -2.93 31.35 12.90
C LEU A 531 -4.02 32.13 13.63
N ILE A 532 -5.29 31.80 13.38
CA ILE A 532 -6.44 32.46 14.03
C ILE A 532 -6.40 32.25 15.54
N SER A 533 -6.01 31.05 16.00
CA SER A 533 -5.87 30.75 17.44
C SER A 533 -4.74 31.54 18.09
N GLU A 534 -3.59 31.67 17.42
CA GLU A 534 -2.46 32.46 17.91
C GLU A 534 -2.81 33.95 18.04
N LEU A 535 -3.56 34.52 17.09
CA LEU A 535 -4.03 35.90 17.17
C LEU A 535 -4.98 36.13 18.34
N ASN A 536 -5.97 35.26 18.50
CA ASN A 536 -6.95 35.38 19.60
C ASN A 536 -6.33 35.16 20.99
N LEU A 537 -5.20 34.46 21.08
CA LEU A 537 -4.42 34.30 22.32
C LEU A 537 -3.40 35.43 22.54
N GLY A 538 -3.30 36.41 21.65
CA GLY A 538 -2.35 37.53 21.74
C GLY A 538 -0.90 37.16 21.38
N TYR A 539 -0.68 36.05 20.66
CA TYR A 539 0.65 35.59 20.24
C TYR A 539 1.07 36.15 18.88
N GLU A 540 1.04 37.47 18.71
CA GLU A 540 1.26 38.17 17.43
C GLU A 540 2.54 37.73 16.68
N ARG A 541 3.68 37.62 17.37
CA ARG A 541 4.94 37.16 16.73
C ARG A 541 4.87 35.72 16.25
N ARG A 542 4.07 34.87 16.89
CA ARG A 542 3.87 33.48 16.44
C ARG A 542 2.93 33.45 15.24
N ALA A 543 1.85 34.23 15.30
CA ALA A 543 0.90 34.40 14.20
C ALA A 543 1.59 34.89 12.92
N ALA A 544 2.43 35.94 12.99
CA ALA A 544 3.17 36.45 11.83
C ALA A 544 4.01 35.34 11.14
N ARG A 545 4.74 34.53 11.92
CA ARG A 545 5.49 33.39 11.37
C ARG A 545 4.60 32.33 10.75
N THR A 546 3.44 32.07 11.32
CA THR A 546 2.46 31.13 10.75
C THR A 546 1.88 31.64 9.44
N ALA A 547 1.64 32.96 9.33
CA ALA A 547 1.19 33.59 8.10
C ALA A 547 2.26 33.52 6.99
N GLU A 548 3.53 33.79 7.31
CA GLU A 548 4.66 33.61 6.39
C GLU A 548 4.76 32.17 5.90
N GLU A 549 4.61 31.19 6.80
CA GLU A 549 4.62 29.77 6.46
C GLU A 549 3.46 29.38 5.54
N LEU A 550 2.25 29.89 5.80
CA LEU A 550 1.08 29.66 4.96
C LEU A 550 1.31 30.21 3.54
N LEU A 551 1.82 31.44 3.41
CA LEU A 551 2.12 32.05 2.11
C LEU A 551 3.27 31.36 1.38
N ARG A 552 4.21 30.76 2.11
CA ARG A 552 5.27 29.93 1.49
C ARG A 552 4.70 28.68 0.84
N LEU A 553 3.71 28.04 1.47
CA LEU A 553 3.07 26.82 0.96
C LEU A 553 1.99 27.10 -0.08
N GLU A 554 1.27 28.21 0.05
CA GLU A 554 0.23 28.65 -0.87
C GLU A 554 0.48 30.11 -1.29
N PRO A 555 1.43 30.37 -2.22
CA PRO A 555 1.80 31.74 -2.63
C PRO A 555 0.66 32.55 -3.24
N GLY A 556 -0.37 31.87 -3.78
CA GLY A 556 -1.57 32.49 -4.34
C GLY A 556 -2.73 32.61 -3.35
N PHE A 557 -2.52 32.34 -2.05
CA PHE A 557 -3.57 32.44 -1.04
C PHE A 557 -4.09 33.88 -0.96
N THR A 558 -5.41 34.05 -0.97
CA THR A 558 -6.07 35.32 -0.68
C THR A 558 -7.25 35.11 0.26
N VAL A 559 -7.55 36.09 1.13
CA VAL A 559 -8.65 35.96 2.08
C VAL A 559 -10.00 35.95 1.36
N SER A 560 -10.19 36.79 0.35
CA SER A 560 -11.43 36.79 -0.44
C SER A 560 -11.64 35.46 -1.18
N GLY A 561 -10.58 34.91 -1.77
CA GLY A 561 -10.61 33.63 -2.47
C GLY A 561 -10.88 32.46 -1.54
N TRP A 562 -10.28 32.46 -0.35
CA TRP A 562 -10.60 31.48 0.70
C TRP A 562 -12.06 31.59 1.13
N LYS A 563 -12.55 32.80 1.43
CA LYS A 563 -13.93 33.02 1.89
C LYS A 563 -14.94 32.55 0.85
N GLN A 564 -14.70 32.82 -0.44
CA GLN A 564 -15.59 32.38 -1.53
C GLN A 564 -15.71 30.85 -1.62
N ARG A 565 -14.61 30.13 -1.35
CA ARG A 565 -14.56 28.65 -1.41
C ARG A 565 -14.88 27.97 -0.08
N SER A 566 -15.05 28.72 1.00
CA SER A 566 -15.25 28.15 2.34
C SER A 566 -16.71 27.72 2.54
N PRO A 567 -16.97 26.49 3.05
CA PRO A 567 -18.31 26.09 3.46
C PRO A 567 -18.89 26.99 4.57
N SER A 568 -18.05 27.67 5.34
CA SER A 568 -18.49 28.59 6.40
C SER A 568 -18.85 29.99 5.91
N ALA A 569 -18.75 30.28 4.61
CA ALA A 569 -18.92 31.64 4.06
C ALA A 569 -20.27 32.30 4.42
N ALA A 570 -21.34 31.50 4.49
CA ALA A 570 -22.69 31.95 4.81
C ALA A 570 -22.94 32.13 6.33
N PHE A 571 -21.99 31.74 7.18
CA PHE A 571 -22.13 31.75 8.64
C PHE A 571 -21.26 32.83 9.28
N PRO A 572 -21.63 33.32 10.49
CA PRO A 572 -20.87 34.37 11.18
C PRO A 572 -19.39 34.03 11.32
N ILE A 573 -19.09 32.77 11.66
CA ILE A 573 -17.72 32.27 11.84
C ILE A 573 -16.85 32.43 10.59
N GLY A 574 -17.42 32.33 9.38
CA GLY A 574 -16.68 32.52 8.14
C GLY A 574 -16.22 33.97 7.94
N SER A 575 -17.01 34.94 8.40
CA SER A 575 -16.61 36.35 8.41
C SER A 575 -15.59 36.64 9.52
N GLU A 576 -15.82 36.11 10.72
CA GLU A 576 -14.90 36.22 11.86
C GLU A 576 -13.50 35.72 11.51
N TRP A 577 -13.40 34.54 10.89
CA TRP A 577 -12.14 33.97 10.45
C TRP A 577 -11.50 34.75 9.30
N ALA A 578 -12.29 35.26 8.34
CA ALA A 578 -11.76 36.11 7.27
C ALA A 578 -11.12 37.39 7.85
N ASP A 579 -11.79 38.03 8.81
CA ASP A 579 -11.30 39.24 9.45
C ASP A 579 -10.02 38.97 10.27
N ALA A 580 -9.95 37.84 10.97
CA ALA A 580 -8.74 37.41 11.66
C ALA A 580 -7.57 37.15 10.70
N LEU A 581 -7.83 36.50 9.55
CA LEU A 581 -6.82 36.27 8.51
C LEU A 581 -6.33 37.59 7.89
N LYS A 582 -7.21 38.56 7.66
CA LYS A 582 -6.83 39.92 7.22
C LYS A 582 -6.00 40.62 8.29
N GLY A 583 -6.40 40.54 9.55
CA GLY A 583 -5.66 41.09 10.69
C GLY A 583 -4.27 40.48 10.86
N ALA A 584 -4.05 39.27 10.35
CA ALA A 584 -2.75 38.59 10.30
C ALA A 584 -1.79 39.16 9.24
N GLY A 585 -2.26 40.04 8.36
CA GLY A 585 -1.49 40.56 7.23
C GLY A 585 -1.52 39.66 5.99
N LEU A 586 -2.46 38.70 5.89
CA LEU A 586 -2.64 37.93 4.66
C LEU A 586 -3.31 38.80 3.57
N PRO A 587 -2.94 38.62 2.28
CA PRO A 587 -3.49 39.40 1.18
C PRO A 587 -4.97 39.10 0.96
N ASP A 588 -5.74 40.10 0.54
CA ASP A 588 -7.18 39.97 0.28
C ASP A 588 -7.50 39.47 -1.11
#